data_AF-J9FR71-F1
#
_entry.id   AF-J9FR71-F1
#
_cell.length_a   1.000
_cell.length_b   1.000
_cell.length_c   1.000
_cell.angle_alpha   90.00
_cell.angle_beta   90.00
_cell.angle_gamma   90.00
#
_symmetry.space_group_name_H-M   'P 1'
#
loop_
_entity.id
_entity.type
_entity.pdbx_description
1 polymer ?
#
loop_
_entity_poly.entity_id
_entity_poly.type
_entity_poly.pdbx_seq_one_letter_code
_entity_poly.pdbx_strand_id
1 'polypeptide(L)' 'MERKRFAFNNRVNGLEKVLGVNASPNTIDELLSAEVILCAGFIAKENQVIRLKLKQAAENGAKVILINPRRLRAGVI' A
#
# COMPACT_ATOMS: atom_id res chain seq x y z
N MET A 1 2.57 -28.49 -22.40
CA MET A 1 1.69 -27.82 -21.42
C MET A 1 2.56 -26.99 -20.50
N GLU A 2 2.50 -25.66 -20.62
CA GLU A 2 3.30 -24.73 -19.80
C GLU A 2 2.63 -24.58 -18.42
N ARG A 3 3.30 -25.05 -17.35
CA ARG A 3 2.80 -24.88 -15.98
C ARG A 3 3.02 -23.42 -15.55
N LYS A 4 2.01 -22.57 -15.78
CA LYS A 4 1.96 -21.22 -15.18
C LYS A 4 1.93 -21.37 -13.66
N ARG A 5 3.07 -21.14 -13.01
CA ARG A 5 3.19 -21.12 -11.56
C ARG A 5 2.40 -19.90 -11.06
N PHE A 6 1.27 -20.12 -10.37
CA PHE A 6 0.56 -19.07 -9.64
C PHE A 6 1.38 -18.72 -8.39
N ALA A 7 2.50 -18.03 -8.59
CA ALA A 7 3.28 -17.43 -7.52
C ALA A 7 3.06 -15.91 -7.58
N PHE A 8 2.87 -15.29 -6.42
CA PHE A 8 2.71 -13.83 -6.31
C PHE A 8 3.86 -13.04 -6.97
N ASN A 9 5.02 -13.69 -7.18
CA ASN A 9 6.23 -13.15 -7.79
C ASN A 9 6.31 -13.21 -9.32
N ASN A 10 5.22 -13.57 -10.03
CA ASN A 10 5.25 -13.62 -11.49
C ASN A 10 4.85 -12.27 -12.15
N ARG A 11 4.64 -11.21 -11.36
CA ARG A 11 4.42 -9.85 -11.87
C ARG A 11 5.76 -9.14 -12.04
N VAL A 12 5.87 -8.40 -13.13
CA VAL A 12 7.01 -7.48 -13.35
C VAL A 12 7.07 -6.50 -12.17
N ASN A 13 8.19 -6.52 -11.45
CA ASN A 13 8.41 -5.67 -10.30
C ASN A 13 9.12 -4.38 -10.73
N GLY A 14 8.39 -3.26 -10.77
CA GLY A 14 8.96 -1.96 -11.07
C GLY A 14 9.93 -1.45 -9.99
N LEU A 15 9.77 -1.91 -8.75
CA LEU A 15 10.57 -1.46 -7.61
C LEU A 15 12.01 -1.94 -7.71
N GLU A 16 12.22 -3.20 -8.11
CA GLU A 16 13.55 -3.78 -8.27
C GLU A 16 14.35 -3.05 -9.36
N LYS A 17 13.68 -2.65 -10.45
CA LYS A 17 14.31 -1.91 -11.55
C LYS A 17 14.76 -0.49 -11.14
N VAL A 18 14.05 0.15 -10.22
CA VAL A 18 14.30 1.56 -9.84
C VAL A 18 15.16 1.67 -8.58
N LEU A 19 14.87 0.85 -7.56
CA LEU A 19 15.48 0.93 -6.23
C LEU A 19 16.35 -0.29 -5.87
N GLY A 20 16.39 -1.34 -6.70
CA GLY A 20 17.14 -2.56 -6.40
C GLY A 20 16.55 -3.43 -5.28
N VAL A 21 15.34 -3.10 -4.80
CA VAL A 21 14.64 -3.86 -3.75
C VAL A 21 13.33 -4.45 -4.28
N ASN A 22 12.96 -5.61 -3.76
CA ASN A 22 11.75 -6.33 -4.18
C ASN A 22 10.62 -6.30 -3.12
N ALA A 23 10.83 -5.56 -2.01
CA ALA A 23 9.91 -5.42 -0.90
C ALA A 23 9.72 -3.93 -0.54
N SER A 24 8.78 -3.62 0.36
CA SER A 24 8.57 -2.25 0.84
C SER A 24 9.90 -1.63 1.33
N PRO A 25 10.26 -0.43 0.85
CA PRO A 25 11.49 0.23 1.28
C PRO A 25 11.37 0.79 2.71
N ASN A 26 10.16 0.90 3.24
CA ASN A 26 9.85 1.45 4.56
C ASN A 26 9.12 0.42 5.43
N THR A 27 9.29 0.53 6.74
CA THR A 27 8.52 -0.23 7.73
C THR A 27 7.10 0.32 7.91
N ILE A 28 6.21 -0.48 8.50
CA ILE A 28 4.82 -0.07 8.72
C ILE A 28 4.68 1.08 9.72
N ASP A 29 5.58 1.19 10.69
CA ASP A 29 5.51 2.21 11.74
C ASP A 29 5.96 3.59 11.24
N GLU A 30 6.78 3.64 10.19
CA GLU A 30 7.15 4.89 9.52
C GLU A 30 5.95 5.66 8.95
N LEU A 31 4.82 4.97 8.70
CA LEU A 31 3.56 5.62 8.31
C LEU A 31 3.09 6.66 9.33
N LEU A 32 3.36 6.47 10.62
CA LEU A 32 2.92 7.37 11.69
C LEU A 32 3.74 8.66 11.76
N SER A 33 4.91 8.70 11.11
CA SER A 33 5.80 9.86 11.04
C SER A 33 5.65 10.64 9.73
N ALA A 34 4.81 10.17 8.81
CA ALA A 34 4.61 10.79 7.51
C ALA A 34 3.67 12.01 7.62
N GLU A 35 4.03 13.11 6.95
CA GLU A 35 3.16 14.30 6.85
C GLU A 35 2.08 14.12 5.78
N VAL A 36 2.38 13.36 4.72
CA VAL A 36 1.48 13.09 3.61
C VAL A 36 1.58 11.61 3.24
N ILE A 37 0.44 10.94 3.11
CA ILE A 37 0.36 9.54 2.72
C ILE A 37 -0.48 9.42 1.46
N LEU A 38 0.12 8.92 0.38
CA LEU A 38 -0.57 8.65 -0.88
C LEU A 38 -0.91 7.16 -1.00
N CYS A 39 -2.20 6.84 -0.89
CA CYS A 39 -2.71 5.48 -1.04
C CYS A 39 -3.24 5.28 -2.47
N ALA A 40 -2.41 4.73 -3.36
CA ALA A 40 -2.80 4.41 -4.73
C ALA A 40 -3.11 2.91 -4.91
N GLY A 41 -4.30 2.58 -5.42
CA GLY A 41 -4.70 1.19 -5.67
C GLY A 41 -4.84 0.32 -4.42
N PHE A 42 -5.09 0.93 -3.25
CA PHE A 42 -5.08 0.27 -1.95
C PHE A 42 -6.42 -0.37 -1.59
N ILE A 43 -6.44 -1.64 -1.21
CA ILE A 43 -7.67 -2.35 -0.80
C ILE A 43 -7.69 -2.47 0.73
N ALA A 44 -8.39 -1.55 1.39
CA ALA A 44 -8.42 -1.47 2.85
C ALA A 44 -9.02 -2.74 3.51
N LYS A 45 -9.96 -3.42 2.85
CA LYS A 45 -10.58 -4.66 3.35
C LYS A 45 -9.54 -5.77 3.55
N GLU A 46 -8.54 -5.84 2.67
CA GLU A 46 -7.50 -6.87 2.66
C GLU A 46 -6.32 -6.51 3.58
N ASN A 47 -6.27 -5.27 4.09
CA ASN A 47 -5.11 -4.72 4.79
C ASN A 47 -5.55 -3.95 6.06
N GLN A 48 -6.22 -4.65 6.98
CA GLN A 48 -6.85 -4.04 8.16
C GLN A 48 -5.85 -3.33 9.09
N VAL A 49 -4.66 -3.89 9.29
CA VAL A 49 -3.62 -3.29 10.14
C VAL A 49 -3.09 -1.98 9.52
N ILE A 50 -2.84 -1.98 8.21
CA ILE A 50 -2.42 -0.76 7.49
C ILE A 50 -3.52 0.28 7.54
N ARG A 51 -4.79 -0.11 7.37
CA ARG A 51 -5.93 0.82 7.51
C ARG A 51 -5.95 1.49 8.89
N LEU A 52 -5.70 0.75 9.97
CA LEU A 52 -5.64 1.32 11.33
C LEU A 52 -4.49 2.32 11.47
N LYS A 53 -3.31 1.99 10.93
CA LYS A 53 -2.15 2.89 10.95
C LYS A 53 -2.38 4.16 10.13
N LEU A 54 -3.05 4.07 8.98
CA LEU A 54 -3.45 5.22 8.17
C LEU A 54 -4.42 6.13 8.94
N LYS A 55 -5.39 5.55 9.66
CA LYS A 55 -6.29 6.31 10.53
C LYS A 55 -5.53 7.03 11.64
N GLN A 56 -4.61 6.33 12.31
CA GLN A 56 -3.79 6.92 13.36
C GLN A 56 -2.86 8.02 12.83
N ALA A 57 -2.28 7.84 11.64
CA ALA A 57 -1.49 8.90 10.99
C ALA A 57 -2.36 10.13 10.68
N ALA A 58 -3.58 9.93 10.18
CA ALA A 58 -4.52 11.03 9.96
C ALA A 58 -4.89 11.76 11.26
N GLU A 59 -5.11 11.03 12.36
CA GLU A 59 -5.34 11.60 13.69
C GLU A 59 -4.13 12.39 14.20
N ASN A 60 -2.91 11.98 13.86
CA ASN A 60 -1.67 12.70 14.14
C ASN A 60 -1.43 13.93 13.23
N GLY A 61 -2.35 14.22 12.31
CA GLY A 61 -2.28 15.39 11.42
C GLY A 61 -1.73 15.10 10.02
N ALA A 62 -1.44 13.84 9.68
CA ALA A 62 -1.00 13.48 8.34
C ALA A 62 -2.13 13.65 7.31
N LYS A 63 -1.79 14.17 6.12
CA LYS A 63 -2.73 14.25 5.00
C LYS A 63 -2.78 12.90 4.26
N VAL A 64 -3.86 12.15 4.43
CA VAL A 64 -4.07 10.88 3.72
C VAL A 64 -4.88 11.10 2.44
N ILE A 65 -4.28 10.78 1.29
CA ILE A 65 -4.88 10.95 -0.05
C ILE A 65 -5.13 9.58 -0.67
N LEU A 66 -6.39 9.28 -0.98
CA LEU A 66 -6.77 8.03 -1.62
C LEU A 66 -6.97 8.21 -3.13
N ILE A 67 -6.17 7.52 -3.94
CA ILE A 67 -6.33 7.45 -5.40
C ILE A 67 -6.71 6.02 -5.76
N ASN A 68 -8.01 5.73 -5.70
CA ASN A 68 -8.56 4.42 -6.01
C ASN A 68 -9.61 4.50 -7.12
N PRO A 69 -9.65 3.53 -8.05
CA PRO A 69 -10.81 3.35 -8.91
C PRO A 69 -12.02 2.99 -8.05
N ARG A 70 -13.23 3.40 -8.49
CA ARG A 70 -14.48 3.25 -7.71
C ARG A 70 -14.74 1.84 -7.17
N ARG A 71 -14.22 0.80 -7.82
CA ARG A 71 -14.34 -0.61 -7.40
C ARG A 71 -13.52 -0.96 -6.14
N LEU A 72 -12.47 -0.19 -5.83
CA LEU A 72 -11.59 -0.40 -4.69
C LEU A 72 -11.91 0.60 -3.58
N ARG A 73 -13.19 0.75 -3.21
CA ARG A 73 -13.59 1.65 -2.10
C ARG A 73 -12.85 1.22 -0.83
N ALA A 74 -11.92 2.04 -0.38
CA ALA A 74 -11.51 2.00 1.00
C ALA A 74 -12.67 2.60 1.78
N GLY A 75 -13.36 1.79 2.59
CA GLY A 75 -14.29 2.33 3.57
C GLY A 75 -13.54 3.36 4.41
N VAL A 76 -14.15 4.55 4.54
CA VAL A 76 -13.65 5.77 5.19
C VAL A 76 -12.46 5.49 6.11
N ILE A 77 -11.28 5.99 5.69
CA ILE A 77 -10.09 6.10 6.54
C ILE A 77 -10.38 7.22 7.55
#